data_AF-A0A914LI72-F1
#
_entry.id   AF-A0A914LI72-F1
#
_cell.length_a   1.000
_cell.length_b   1.000
_cell.length_c   1.000
_cell.angle_alpha   90.00
_cell.angle_beta   90.00
_cell.angle_gamma   90.00
#
_symmetry.space_group_name_H-M   'P 1'
#
loop_
_entity.id
_entity.type
_entity.pdbx_description
1 polymer ?
#
loop_
_entity_poly.entity_id
_entity_poly.type
_entity_poly.pdbx_seq_one_letter_code
_entity_poly.pdbx_strand_id
1 'polypeptide(L)'
;MCIVRYWLEKLFRCGYEEAEFDNIIFNPALIKLLFKNEVKELNAKETTLTYFIANFELEAMKFIKDHLRVFSKFCVGFSLCDDNKQCNGIVMDIFKDGARFPHVCVTTSLHPSILELIENKITTSTNCVSKIEFKVDGWGSVWNFNYLHNREGVKTKQFIQYGNVMYSSSYEVANIDNPNIIFLINYTGRNCTYSGIDFKIERK
;
A
#
# COMPACT_ATOMS: atom_id res chain seq x y z
N MET A 1 -10.08 -26.96 23.38
CA MET A 1 -9.66 -26.23 22.17
C MET A 1 -10.70 -26.20 21.03
N CYS A 2 -11.78 -27.00 21.08
CA CYS A 2 -12.81 -27.03 20.03
C CYS A 2 -13.66 -25.74 19.94
N ILE A 3 -13.94 -25.09 21.07
CA ILE A 3 -14.77 -23.86 21.12
C ILE A 3 -14.08 -22.69 20.42
N VAL A 4 -12.81 -22.43 20.74
CA VAL A 4 -12.01 -21.36 20.11
C VAL A 4 -11.90 -21.59 18.61
N ARG A 5 -11.61 -22.82 18.19
CA ARG A 5 -11.58 -23.19 16.76
C ARG A 5 -12.93 -22.95 16.08
N TYR A 6 -14.03 -23.37 16.70
CA TYR A 6 -15.38 -23.19 16.14
C TYR A 6 -15.73 -21.72 15.93
N TRP A 7 -15.45 -20.86 16.92
CA TRP A 7 -15.69 -19.41 16.80
C TRP A 7 -14.82 -18.77 15.74
N LEU A 8 -13.54 -19.17 15.64
CA LEU A 8 -12.66 -18.67 14.58
C LEU A 8 -13.10 -19.16 13.20
N GLU A 9 -13.50 -20.42 13.05
CA GLU A 9 -14.07 -20.90 11.79
C GLU A 9 -15.33 -20.12 11.37
N LYS A 10 -16.13 -19.65 12.33
CA LYS A 10 -17.26 -18.75 12.06
C LYS A 10 -16.78 -17.37 11.64
N LEU A 11 -15.79 -16.80 12.33
CA LEU A 11 -15.21 -15.49 11.97
C LEU A 11 -14.76 -15.45 10.50
N PHE A 12 -14.10 -16.51 10.02
CA PHE A 12 -13.60 -16.63 8.64
C PHE A 12 -14.68 -16.95 7.60
N ARG A 13 -15.93 -17.22 8.01
CA ARG A 13 -17.07 -17.44 7.10
C ARG A 13 -17.96 -16.21 6.94
N CYS A 14 -17.61 -15.10 7.61
CA CYS A 14 -18.34 -13.85 7.53
C CYS A 14 -17.57 -12.83 6.69
N GLY A 15 -18.31 -11.84 6.17
CA GLY A 15 -17.74 -10.61 5.62
C GLY A 15 -17.94 -9.47 6.62
N TYR A 16 -16.92 -8.66 6.80
CA TYR A 16 -16.95 -7.49 7.67
C TYR A 16 -16.94 -6.22 6.84
N GLU A 17 -17.65 -5.19 7.32
CA GLU A 17 -17.53 -3.86 6.71
C GLU A 17 -16.11 -3.32 6.93
N GLU A 18 -15.58 -3.49 8.15
CA GLU A 18 -14.28 -2.95 8.55
C GLU A 18 -13.51 -3.98 9.39
N ALA A 19 -12.18 -3.99 9.24
CA ALA A 19 -11.26 -4.70 10.11
C ALA A 19 -10.07 -3.82 10.46
N GLU A 20 -9.78 -3.67 11.75
CA GLU A 20 -8.65 -2.87 12.23
C GLU A 20 -7.68 -3.76 13.00
N PHE A 21 -6.39 -3.64 12.66
CA PHE A 21 -5.29 -4.34 13.29
C PHE A 21 -4.29 -3.31 13.81
N ASP A 22 -4.40 -2.96 15.08
CA ASP A 22 -3.52 -2.01 15.75
C ASP A 22 -2.59 -2.74 16.74
N ASN A 23 -1.29 -2.75 16.45
CA ASN A 23 -0.24 -3.39 17.24
C ASN A 23 -0.52 -4.85 17.65
N ILE A 24 -1.22 -5.60 16.80
CA ILE A 24 -1.60 -6.98 17.08
C ILE A 24 -0.37 -7.91 17.01
N ILE A 25 -0.24 -8.84 17.96
CA ILE A 25 0.80 -9.87 17.89
C ILE A 25 0.19 -11.14 17.31
N PHE A 26 0.53 -11.43 16.06
CA PHE A 26 0.17 -12.69 15.43
C PHE A 26 1.15 -13.79 15.85
N ASN A 27 0.65 -14.80 16.55
CA ASN A 27 1.44 -15.98 16.91
C ASN A 27 1.39 -17.00 15.75
N PRO A 28 2.49 -17.26 15.04
CA PRO A 28 2.48 -18.16 13.87
C PRO A 28 2.13 -19.60 14.21
N ALA A 29 2.49 -20.07 15.42
CA ALA A 29 2.14 -21.40 15.89
C ALA A 29 0.63 -21.52 16.13
N LEU A 30 0.02 -20.47 16.69
CA LEU A 30 -1.43 -20.40 16.87
C LEU A 30 -2.14 -20.36 15.51
N ILE A 31 -1.70 -19.51 14.58
CA ILE A 31 -2.26 -19.45 13.21
C ILE A 31 -2.20 -20.83 12.54
N LYS A 32 -1.04 -21.49 12.51
CA LYS A 32 -0.90 -22.84 11.94
C LYS A 32 -1.84 -23.84 12.58
N LEU A 33 -1.98 -23.79 13.91
CA LEU A 33 -2.84 -24.69 14.67
C LEU A 33 -4.34 -24.42 14.44
N LEU A 34 -4.72 -23.16 14.22
CA LEU A 34 -6.08 -22.74 13.91
C LEU A 34 -6.51 -23.16 12.50
N PHE A 35 -5.60 -23.03 11.53
CA PHE A 35 -5.92 -23.26 10.13
C PHE A 35 -5.52 -24.65 9.62
N LYS A 36 -4.72 -25.44 10.35
CA LYS A 36 -4.32 -26.81 9.97
C LYS A 36 -3.84 -26.94 8.51
N ASN A 37 -3.17 -25.91 8.00
CA ASN A 37 -2.74 -25.78 6.60
C ASN A 37 -3.86 -25.56 5.56
N GLU A 38 -5.12 -25.38 5.97
CA GLU A 38 -6.18 -24.86 5.10
C GLU A 38 -6.03 -23.34 4.94
N VAL A 39 -6.04 -22.84 3.71
CA VAL A 39 -6.08 -21.40 3.47
C VAL A 39 -7.49 -20.92 3.78
N LYS A 40 -7.67 -20.20 4.88
CA LYS A 40 -8.91 -19.47 5.19
C LYS A 40 -8.66 -17.99 5.01
N GLU A 41 -9.59 -17.34 4.32
CA GLU A 41 -9.59 -15.90 4.08
C GLU A 41 -10.55 -15.21 5.03
N LEU A 42 -10.06 -14.22 5.77
CA LEU A 42 -10.85 -13.23 6.45
C LEU A 42 -11.28 -12.19 5.42
N ASN A 43 -12.58 -11.95 5.32
CA ASN A 43 -13.18 -11.13 4.29
C ASN A 43 -13.59 -9.78 4.89
N ALA A 44 -13.00 -8.69 4.42
CA ALA A 44 -13.35 -7.34 4.86
C ALA A 44 -13.55 -6.40 3.66
N LYS A 45 -14.46 -5.44 3.76
CA LYS A 45 -14.59 -4.40 2.72
C LYS A 45 -13.45 -3.40 2.85
N GLU A 46 -13.19 -2.91 4.05
CA GLU A 46 -12.07 -2.04 4.35
C GLU A 46 -11.20 -2.61 5.47
N THR A 47 -9.89 -2.43 5.37
CA THR A 47 -8.96 -2.88 6.42
C THR A 47 -7.88 -1.85 6.66
N THR A 48 -7.55 -1.64 7.93
CA THR A 48 -6.41 -0.83 8.35
C THR A 48 -5.45 -1.68 9.19
N LEU A 49 -4.17 -1.63 8.85
CA LEU A 49 -3.07 -2.22 9.59
C LEU A 49 -2.14 -1.12 10.08
N THR A 50 -1.95 -1.00 11.38
CA THR A 50 -1.07 0.02 11.98
C THR A 50 -0.09 -0.64 12.95
N TYR A 51 1.21 -0.37 12.76
CA TYR A 51 2.25 -0.78 13.70
C TYR A 51 3.13 0.40 14.10
N PHE A 52 3.33 0.51 15.41
CA PHE A 52 4.26 1.46 16.03
C PHE A 52 5.50 0.79 16.63
N ILE A 53 5.53 -0.54 16.68
CA ILE A 53 6.59 -1.31 17.32
C ILE A 53 7.25 -2.20 16.27
N ALA A 54 8.56 -2.02 16.09
CA ALA A 54 9.39 -2.89 15.25
C ALA A 54 9.29 -4.37 15.69
N ASN A 55 9.55 -5.29 14.76
CA ASN A 55 9.65 -6.75 14.92
C ASN A 55 8.36 -7.59 14.78
N PHE A 56 7.17 -7.04 15.07
CA PHE A 56 5.91 -7.80 14.90
C PHE A 56 5.20 -7.55 13.57
N GLU A 57 5.56 -6.47 12.90
CA GLU A 57 4.99 -6.06 11.63
C GLU A 57 5.15 -7.14 10.55
N LEU A 58 6.29 -7.83 10.50
CA LEU A 58 6.55 -8.84 9.47
C LEU A 58 5.54 -10.00 9.54
N GLU A 59 5.24 -10.51 10.74
CA GLU A 59 4.29 -11.60 10.92
C GLU A 59 2.85 -11.15 10.65
N ALA A 60 2.52 -9.90 10.98
CA ALA A 60 1.25 -9.30 10.62
C ALA A 60 1.08 -9.16 9.12
N MET A 61 2.09 -8.62 8.44
CA MET A 61 2.11 -8.48 6.98
C MET A 61 2.00 -9.85 6.29
N LYS A 62 2.65 -10.89 6.81
CA LYS A 62 2.47 -12.28 6.33
C LYS A 62 1.02 -12.75 6.50
N PHE A 63 0.44 -12.55 7.68
CA PHE A 63 -0.96 -12.90 7.93
C PHE A 63 -1.90 -12.20 6.95
N ILE A 64 -1.71 -10.89 6.72
CA ILE A 64 -2.51 -10.12 5.77
C ILE A 64 -2.37 -10.68 4.34
N LYS A 65 -1.14 -10.92 3.90
CA LYS A 65 -0.87 -11.50 2.57
C LYS A 65 -1.52 -12.87 2.39
N ASP A 66 -1.50 -13.72 3.40
CA ASP A 66 -1.89 -15.13 3.27
C ASP A 66 -3.37 -15.38 3.61
N HIS A 67 -3.97 -14.51 4.43
CA HIS A 67 -5.28 -14.77 5.06
C HIS A 67 -6.27 -13.61 4.96
N LEU A 68 -5.93 -12.45 4.38
CA LEU A 68 -6.89 -11.36 4.22
C LEU A 68 -7.33 -11.22 2.77
N ARG A 69 -8.63 -11.00 2.58
CA ARG A 69 -9.23 -10.55 1.33
C ARG A 69 -9.96 -9.24 1.56
N VAL A 70 -9.63 -8.24 0.75
CA VAL A 70 -10.17 -6.88 0.86
C VAL A 70 -10.97 -6.54 -0.40
N PHE A 71 -12.22 -6.09 -0.25
CA PHE A 71 -13.07 -5.78 -1.40
C PHE A 71 -13.01 -4.33 -1.85
N SER A 72 -12.60 -3.41 -0.98
CA SER A 72 -12.56 -1.98 -1.30
C SER A 72 -11.19 -1.39 -1.05
N LYS A 73 -10.76 -1.24 0.21
CA LYS A 73 -9.54 -0.49 0.54
C LYS A 73 -8.73 -1.16 1.65
N PHE A 74 -7.45 -1.38 1.38
CA PHE A 74 -6.47 -1.80 2.38
C PHE A 74 -5.55 -0.63 2.72
N CYS A 75 -5.52 -0.19 3.96
CA CYS A 75 -4.60 0.82 4.47
C CYS A 75 -3.53 0.14 5.33
N VAL A 76 -2.25 0.46 5.09
CA VAL A 76 -1.13 0.04 5.93
C VAL A 76 -0.34 1.26 6.39
N GLY A 77 -0.11 1.36 7.70
CA GLY A 77 0.64 2.41 8.35
C GLY A 77 1.98 1.91 8.88
N PHE A 78 3.07 2.39 8.29
CA PHE A 78 4.43 2.19 8.75
C PHE A 78 4.88 3.42 9.54
N SER A 79 5.01 3.34 10.85
CA SER A 79 5.48 4.47 11.66
C SER A 79 6.93 4.30 12.14
N LEU A 80 7.71 5.38 12.06
CA LEU A 80 8.96 5.71 12.79
C LEU A 80 10.09 4.67 12.94
N CYS A 81 9.94 3.44 12.44
CA CYS A 81 10.95 2.40 12.55
C CYS A 81 11.86 2.37 11.32
N ASP A 82 13.16 2.49 11.56
CA ASP A 82 14.22 2.66 10.55
C ASP A 82 14.47 1.43 9.65
N ASP A 83 13.77 0.29 9.86
CA ASP A 83 14.04 -0.94 9.11
C ASP A 83 12.78 -1.71 8.65
N ASN A 84 11.88 -1.00 7.97
CA ASN A 84 10.74 -1.62 7.31
C ASN A 84 11.13 -2.39 6.03
N LYS A 85 12.44 -2.50 5.72
CA LYS A 85 12.93 -3.20 4.52
C LYS A 85 12.49 -4.65 4.47
N GLN A 86 12.34 -5.29 5.63
CA GLN A 86 11.83 -6.66 5.75
C GLN A 86 10.41 -6.84 5.19
N CYS A 87 9.58 -5.79 5.22
CA CYS A 87 8.20 -5.83 4.74
C CYS A 87 8.08 -5.50 3.24
N ASN A 88 9.12 -4.92 2.63
CA ASN A 88 9.12 -4.48 1.23
C ASN A 88 8.67 -5.58 0.25
N GLY A 89 9.18 -6.81 0.42
CA GLY A 89 8.80 -7.94 -0.43
C GLY A 89 7.31 -8.25 -0.34
N ILE A 90 6.74 -8.21 0.87
CA ILE A 90 5.32 -8.50 1.10
C ILE A 90 4.44 -7.38 0.55
N VAL A 91 4.81 -6.11 0.77
CA VAL A 91 4.10 -4.96 0.18
C VAL A 91 4.06 -5.08 -1.34
N MET A 92 5.18 -5.47 -1.97
CA MET A 92 5.25 -5.67 -3.41
C MET A 92 4.39 -6.83 -3.90
N ASP A 93 4.27 -7.90 -3.13
CA ASP A 93 3.36 -9.01 -3.44
C ASP A 93 1.90 -8.55 -3.34
N ILE A 94 1.53 -7.78 -2.32
CA ILE A 94 0.20 -7.18 -2.18
C ILE A 94 -0.10 -6.27 -3.38
N PHE A 95 0.86 -5.45 -3.82
CA PHE A 95 0.70 -4.60 -5.00
C PHE A 95 0.54 -5.37 -6.32
N LYS A 96 0.90 -6.67 -6.37
CA LYS A 96 0.67 -7.52 -7.55
C LYS A 96 -0.70 -8.21 -7.50
N ASP A 97 -1.32 -8.26 -6.34
CA ASP A 97 -2.53 -9.04 -6.10
C ASP A 97 -3.79 -8.19 -6.13
N GLY A 98 -4.06 -7.59 -7.30
CA GLY A 98 -5.24 -6.76 -7.53
C GLY A 98 -6.58 -7.46 -7.35
N ALA A 99 -6.60 -8.80 -7.36
CA ALA A 99 -7.80 -9.58 -7.12
C ALA A 99 -8.22 -9.58 -5.65
N ARG A 100 -7.26 -9.61 -4.72
CA ARG A 100 -7.50 -9.55 -3.27
C ARG A 100 -7.37 -8.17 -2.67
N PHE A 101 -6.68 -7.25 -3.35
CA PHE A 101 -6.42 -5.89 -2.88
C PHE A 101 -6.66 -4.87 -4.01
N PRO A 102 -7.92 -4.48 -4.29
CA PRO A 102 -8.21 -3.58 -5.41
C PRO A 102 -7.61 -2.18 -5.20
N HIS A 103 -7.62 -1.68 -3.96
CA HIS A 103 -7.03 -0.40 -3.59
C HIS A 103 -6.14 -0.57 -2.36
N VAL A 104 -4.88 -0.15 -2.48
CA VAL A 104 -3.92 -0.16 -1.37
C VAL A 104 -3.51 1.27 -1.03
N CYS A 105 -3.54 1.63 0.25
CA CYS A 105 -3.12 2.92 0.77
C CYS A 105 -1.96 2.71 1.74
N VAL A 106 -0.79 3.24 1.43
CA VAL A 106 0.38 3.17 2.29
C VAL A 106 0.55 4.51 3.00
N THR A 107 0.52 4.49 4.32
CA THR A 107 0.83 5.65 5.16
C THR A 107 2.22 5.44 5.75
N THR A 108 3.16 6.35 5.52
CA THR A 108 4.54 6.16 6.00
C THR A 108 5.24 7.48 6.30
N SER A 109 6.13 7.46 7.29
CA SER A 109 7.16 8.49 7.47
C SER A 109 8.33 8.26 6.51
N LEU A 110 9.13 9.29 6.26
CA LEU A 110 10.13 9.33 5.19
C LEU A 110 11.09 8.12 5.14
N HIS A 111 10.95 7.25 4.13
CA HIS A 111 11.92 6.17 3.89
C HIS A 111 12.24 5.95 2.40
N PRO A 112 13.51 6.14 1.96
CA PRO A 112 13.93 6.01 0.55
C PRO A 112 13.68 4.64 -0.08
N SER A 113 13.64 3.56 0.70
CA SER A 113 13.44 2.22 0.11
C SER A 113 12.04 2.04 -0.50
N ILE A 114 11.00 2.69 0.05
CA ILE A 114 9.65 2.61 -0.50
C ILE A 114 9.59 3.35 -1.83
N LEU A 115 10.35 4.43 -1.96
CA LEU A 115 10.49 5.19 -3.19
C LEU A 115 11.12 4.35 -4.32
N GLU A 116 12.24 3.68 -4.05
CA GLU A 116 12.87 2.78 -5.02
C GLU A 116 11.93 1.65 -5.46
N LEU A 117 11.10 1.14 -4.54
CA LEU A 117 10.09 0.14 -4.89
C LEU A 117 9.03 0.71 -5.83
N ILE A 118 8.56 1.93 -5.58
CA ILE A 118 7.58 2.62 -6.44
C ILE A 118 8.19 2.87 -7.83
N GLU A 119 9.40 3.42 -7.90
CA GLU A 119 10.07 3.70 -9.17
C GLU A 119 10.29 2.42 -9.98
N ASN A 120 10.81 1.36 -9.34
CA ASN A 120 10.98 0.06 -9.98
C ASN A 120 9.64 -0.56 -10.41
N LYS A 121 8.55 -0.35 -9.65
CA LYS A 121 7.22 -0.88 -9.96
C LYS A 121 6.59 -0.16 -11.15
N ILE A 122 6.69 1.16 -11.21
CA ILE A 122 6.18 2.00 -12.32
C ILE A 122 6.88 1.63 -13.62
N THR A 123 8.17 1.33 -13.57
CA THR A 123 8.94 1.01 -14.76
C THR A 123 8.72 -0.41 -15.26
N THR A 124 8.60 -1.42 -14.37
CA THR A 124 8.75 -2.83 -14.77
C THR A 124 7.52 -3.75 -14.65
N SER A 125 6.42 -3.31 -14.02
CA SER A 125 5.36 -4.25 -13.62
C SER A 125 4.22 -4.39 -14.64
N THR A 126 3.92 -5.64 -15.02
CA THR A 126 2.79 -6.00 -15.90
C THR A 126 1.48 -6.31 -15.16
N ASN A 127 1.54 -6.69 -13.87
CA ASN A 127 0.40 -6.99 -13.00
C ASN A 127 0.40 -6.10 -11.75
N CYS A 128 -0.70 -5.38 -11.54
CA CYS A 128 -0.84 -4.38 -10.48
C CYS A 128 -2.28 -4.30 -9.95
N VAL A 129 -2.42 -3.93 -8.68
CA VAL A 129 -3.68 -3.42 -8.10
C VAL A 129 -4.20 -2.22 -8.91
N SER A 130 -5.51 -1.96 -8.89
CA SER A 130 -6.09 -0.88 -9.71
C SER A 130 -5.77 0.52 -9.18
N LYS A 131 -5.56 0.63 -7.86
CA LYS A 131 -5.22 1.90 -7.20
C LYS A 131 -4.19 1.71 -6.07
N ILE A 132 -3.16 2.55 -6.05
CA ILE A 132 -2.21 2.66 -4.93
C ILE A 132 -2.16 4.11 -4.46
N GLU A 133 -2.54 4.37 -3.22
CA GLU A 133 -2.43 5.67 -2.58
C GLU A 133 -1.23 5.68 -1.64
N PHE A 134 -0.42 6.73 -1.63
CA PHE A 134 0.61 6.96 -0.64
C PHE A 134 0.32 8.24 0.12
N LYS A 135 0.13 8.12 1.44
CA LYS A 135 -0.01 9.24 2.36
C LYS A 135 1.30 9.39 3.11
N VAL A 136 2.06 10.40 2.74
CA VAL A 136 3.44 10.48 3.17
C VAL A 136 3.70 11.83 3.81
N ASP A 137 4.33 11.81 4.98
CA ASP A 137 4.74 13.02 5.68
C ASP A 137 6.25 13.27 5.49
N GLY A 138 6.64 14.53 5.34
CA GLY A 138 8.05 14.96 5.28
C GLY A 138 8.79 14.76 3.95
N TRP A 139 8.21 14.09 2.94
CA TRP A 139 8.89 13.80 1.64
C TRP A 139 9.36 15.03 0.86
N GLY A 140 8.82 16.19 1.26
CA GLY A 140 9.17 17.54 0.83
C GLY A 140 10.65 17.79 0.59
N SER A 141 11.44 17.28 1.54
CA SER A 141 12.87 17.52 1.65
C SER A 141 13.73 16.55 0.85
N VAL A 142 13.19 15.39 0.45
CA VAL A 142 13.99 14.29 -0.12
C VAL A 142 13.64 14.00 -1.58
N TRP A 143 12.38 14.20 -1.98
CA TRP A 143 12.02 13.99 -3.38
C TRP A 143 11.74 15.30 -4.11
N ASN A 144 12.67 15.70 -4.97
CA ASN A 144 12.45 16.78 -5.91
C ASN A 144 11.61 16.28 -7.10
N PHE A 145 10.28 16.38 -7.00
CA PHE A 145 9.34 15.99 -8.07
C PHE A 145 9.53 16.73 -9.40
N ASN A 146 10.31 17.83 -9.43
CA ASN A 146 10.73 18.44 -10.68
C ASN A 146 11.50 17.45 -11.58
N TYR A 147 12.08 16.39 -11.00
CA TYR A 147 12.70 15.31 -11.77
C TYR A 147 11.70 14.59 -12.68
N LEU A 148 10.46 14.34 -12.22
CA LEU A 148 9.43 13.70 -13.06
C LEU A 148 8.96 14.63 -14.19
N HIS A 149 8.94 15.93 -13.95
CA HIS A 149 8.45 16.91 -14.93
C HIS A 149 9.23 16.87 -16.25
N ASN A 150 10.54 16.58 -16.17
CA ASN A 150 11.44 16.58 -17.32
C ASN A 150 11.84 15.19 -17.81
N ARG A 151 11.21 14.13 -17.27
CA ARG A 151 11.57 12.75 -17.63
C ARG A 151 10.85 12.32 -18.91
N GLU A 152 11.58 11.63 -19.78
CA GLU A 152 11.01 11.02 -20.99
C GLU A 152 9.87 10.05 -20.63
N GLY A 153 8.78 10.09 -21.40
CA GLY A 153 7.59 9.27 -21.14
C GLY A 153 6.64 9.80 -20.06
N VAL A 154 6.97 10.93 -19.42
CA VAL A 154 6.09 11.63 -18.48
C VAL A 154 5.37 12.79 -19.18
N LYS A 155 4.05 12.84 -19.05
CA LYS A 155 3.22 13.96 -19.49
C LYS A 155 2.65 14.68 -18.28
N THR A 156 2.94 15.97 -18.17
CA THR A 156 2.29 16.80 -17.15
C THR A 156 0.85 17.09 -17.59
N LYS A 157 -0.12 16.64 -16.79
CA LYS A 157 -1.55 16.92 -17.03
C LYS A 157 -1.96 18.27 -16.48
N GLN A 158 -1.48 18.62 -15.29
CA GLN A 158 -1.90 19.81 -14.58
C GLN A 158 -0.83 20.19 -13.55
N PHE A 159 -0.60 21.48 -13.34
CA PHE A 159 0.15 22.04 -12.21
C PHE A 159 -0.63 23.25 -11.71
N ILE A 160 -1.06 23.24 -10.46
CA ILE A 160 -1.80 24.33 -9.80
C ILE A 160 -1.03 24.75 -8.56
N GLN A 161 -0.78 26.05 -8.46
CA GLN A 161 -0.19 26.67 -7.28
C GLN A 161 -1.24 27.57 -6.61
N TYR A 162 -1.57 27.26 -5.36
CA TYR A 162 -2.49 28.00 -4.49
C TYR A 162 -1.68 28.88 -3.52
N GLY A 163 -1.35 30.08 -3.96
CA GLY A 163 -0.52 31.04 -3.20
C GLY A 163 0.91 30.53 -2.95
N ASN A 164 1.53 30.97 -1.85
CA ASN A 164 2.89 30.55 -1.49
C ASN A 164 2.93 29.20 -0.76
N VAL A 165 1.76 28.62 -0.48
CA VAL A 165 1.62 27.60 0.57
C VAL A 165 1.23 26.25 0.00
N MET A 166 0.39 26.15 -1.03
CA MET A 166 -0.14 24.86 -1.47
C MET A 166 0.00 24.69 -2.98
N TYR A 167 0.23 23.47 -3.42
CA TYR A 167 0.35 23.15 -4.84
C TYR A 167 -0.10 21.72 -5.12
N SER A 168 -0.51 21.46 -6.37
CA SER A 168 -0.94 20.15 -6.85
C SER A 168 -0.51 19.96 -8.31
N SER A 169 -0.03 18.77 -8.67
CA SER A 169 0.06 18.37 -10.07
C SER A 169 -0.46 16.98 -10.29
N SER A 170 -0.77 16.74 -11.54
CA SER A 170 -1.08 15.44 -12.09
C SER A 170 -0.11 15.11 -13.21
N TYR A 171 0.42 13.89 -13.21
CA TYR A 171 1.29 13.35 -14.24
C TYR A 171 0.71 12.06 -14.81
N GLU A 172 0.91 11.85 -16.10
CA GLU A 172 0.77 10.55 -16.76
C GLU A 172 2.17 10.00 -17.00
N VAL A 173 2.42 8.77 -16.56
CA VAL A 173 3.67 8.05 -16.82
C VAL A 173 3.32 6.76 -17.55
N ALA A 174 3.83 6.61 -18.78
CA ALA A 174 3.69 5.35 -19.50
C ALA A 174 4.63 4.29 -18.91
N ASN A 175 4.14 3.06 -18.73
CA ASN A 175 5.02 1.94 -18.40
C ASN A 175 5.92 1.63 -19.61
N ILE A 176 7.22 1.48 -19.37
CA ILE A 176 8.21 1.26 -20.44
C ILE A 176 8.05 -0.13 -21.06
N ASP A 177 7.76 -1.14 -20.22
CA ASP A 177 7.64 -2.53 -20.65
C ASP A 177 6.25 -2.89 -21.22
N ASN A 178 5.22 -2.12 -20.87
CA ASN A 178 3.84 -2.30 -21.32
C ASN A 178 3.13 -0.96 -21.56
N PRO A 179 3.20 -0.40 -22.79
CA PRO A 179 2.61 0.90 -23.12
C PRO A 179 1.08 1.00 -22.93
N ASN A 180 0.37 -0.12 -22.73
CA ASN A 180 -1.06 -0.13 -22.43
C ASN A 180 -1.37 0.20 -20.96
N ILE A 181 -0.35 0.23 -20.10
CA ILE A 181 -0.45 0.61 -18.68
C ILE A 181 0.03 2.06 -18.55
N ILE A 182 -0.86 2.92 -18.07
CA ILE A 182 -0.55 4.31 -17.74
C ILE A 182 -0.72 4.50 -16.24
N PHE A 183 0.27 5.10 -15.61
CA PHE A 183 0.21 5.53 -14.22
C PHE A 183 -0.18 7.00 -14.17
N LEU A 184 -1.28 7.29 -13.48
CA LEU A 184 -1.67 8.63 -13.10
C LEU A 184 -1.14 8.93 -11.72
N ILE A 185 -0.25 9.90 -11.61
CA ILE A 185 0.35 10.33 -10.35
C ILE A 185 -0.21 11.71 -10.03
N ASN A 186 -1.05 11.80 -9.00
CA ASN A 186 -1.54 13.07 -8.48
C ASN A 186 -0.81 13.40 -7.19
N TYR A 187 -0.38 14.64 -7.01
CA TYR A 187 0.21 15.09 -5.77
C TYR A 187 -0.53 16.29 -5.22
N THR A 188 -0.47 16.43 -3.90
CA THR A 188 -0.78 17.67 -3.17
C THR A 188 0.30 17.93 -2.13
N GLY A 189 0.73 19.20 -2.01
CA GLY A 189 1.75 19.60 -1.04
C GLY A 189 1.43 20.94 -0.39
N ARG A 190 1.95 21.14 0.83
CA ARG A 190 1.84 22.37 1.62
C ARG A 190 3.21 22.78 2.20
N ASN A 191 3.65 24.03 2.04
CA ASN A 191 4.89 24.58 2.65
C ASN A 191 6.12 23.67 2.47
N CYS A 192 6.40 23.24 1.24
CA CYS A 192 7.47 22.29 0.94
C CYS A 192 7.35 20.93 1.66
N THR A 193 6.17 20.59 2.20
CA THR A 193 5.85 19.29 2.81
C THR A 193 4.79 18.63 1.95
N TYR A 194 5.10 17.49 1.32
CA TYR A 194 4.10 16.75 0.55
C TYR A 194 3.12 16.08 1.51
N SER A 195 1.81 16.09 1.21
CA SER A 195 0.77 15.54 2.08
C SER A 195 0.11 14.28 1.50
N GLY A 196 0.27 14.02 0.21
CA GLY A 196 -0.28 12.82 -0.42
C GLY A 196 0.11 12.68 -1.88
N ILE A 197 0.37 11.44 -2.28
CA ILE A 197 0.61 11.01 -3.65
C ILE A 197 -0.44 9.94 -3.97
N ASP A 198 -1.31 10.17 -4.95
CA ASP A 198 -2.28 9.17 -5.44
C ASP A 198 -1.76 8.58 -6.75
N PHE A 199 -1.62 7.25 -6.81
CA PHE A 199 -1.33 6.49 -8.02
C PHE A 199 -2.58 5.74 -8.47
N LYS A 200 -3.07 6.09 -9.65
CA LYS A 200 -4.11 5.32 -10.33
C LYS A 200 -3.54 4.67 -11.57
N ILE A 201 -3.83 3.39 -11.77
CA ILE A 201 -3.42 2.69 -12.99
C ILE A 201 -4.61 2.66 -13.94
N GLU A 202 -4.40 3.14 -15.16
CA GLU A 202 -5.36 3.04 -16.25
C GLU A 202 -4.82 2.11 -17.31
N ARG A 203 -5.67 1.16 -17.73
CA ARG A 203 -5.42 0.30 -18.90
C ARG A 203 -6.17 0.91 -20.06
N LYS A 204 -5.48 1.12 -21.19
CA LYS A 204 -6.10 1.52 -22.46
C LYS A 204 -6.86 0.38 -23.11
#